data_AF-A0A166ELS0-F1
#
_entry.id   AF-A0A166ELS0-F1
#
_cell.length_a   1.000
_cell.length_b   1.000
_cell.length_c   1.000
_cell.angle_alpha   90.00
_cell.angle_beta   90.00
_cell.angle_gamma   90.00
#
_symmetry.space_group_name_H-M   'P 1'
#
loop_
_entity.id
_entity.type
_entity.pdbx_description
1 polymer ?
#
loop_
_entity_poly.entity_id
_entity_poly.type
_entity_poly.pdbx_seq_one_letter_code
_entity_poly.pdbx_strand_id
1 'polypeptide(L)'
;MRAECALRAGDVESSVGDLSRLAQLRPNTPPAEHLTIFRLAYFFLPPPVSQTQNAALTALNPCQFPSDTRESAGKAQLVKYTDVIVCSVKGDRRLAGWLAGGDYDGDAQRAAVFFDFYSSGTVRNANEIFSHETEDVTEDFTQKARTGAHVMELVESEHPIPQTRKLQEYLLGGIQATSVVGVYSAFHDYAIYALGYTHPETIRLTYMLCALLDPFKNGRVSIDGVMFRDLAKYGKRLSAWKKSKENDDFHVNSTYNTLNPKRGHKLEQFIVDEFCKQAKDEGNVQKDAIRDSFQHRGRTVVDPHLTQPWYDEEGRIAVIGTVQMEVQLLATKIHVQTFKTRYQKEKD
;
A
#
# COMPACT_ATOMS: atom_id res chain seq x y z
N MET A 1 21.41 -9.34 -16.42
CA MET A 1 21.08 -8.94 -17.82
C MET A 1 19.78 -9.56 -18.32
N ARG A 2 19.67 -10.86 -18.69
CA ARG A 2 18.41 -11.43 -19.22
C ARG A 2 17.22 -11.30 -18.26
N ALA A 3 17.42 -11.67 -17.00
CA ALA A 3 16.39 -11.50 -15.96
C ALA A 3 15.94 -10.03 -15.80
N GLU A 4 16.87 -9.08 -15.77
CA GLU A 4 16.55 -7.65 -15.64
C GLU A 4 15.84 -7.10 -16.89
N CYS A 5 16.17 -7.61 -18.08
CA CYS A 5 15.45 -7.28 -19.31
C CYS A 5 14.01 -7.82 -19.28
N ALA A 6 13.81 -9.05 -18.82
CA ALA A 6 12.48 -9.63 -18.64
C ALA A 6 11.66 -8.83 -17.62
N LEU A 7 12.28 -8.45 -16.49
CA LEU A 7 11.63 -7.61 -15.47
C LEU A 7 11.21 -6.24 -16.02
N ARG A 8 12.08 -5.58 -16.80
CA ARG A 8 11.77 -4.28 -17.43
C ARG A 8 10.72 -4.39 -18.53
N ALA A 9 10.57 -5.56 -19.15
CA ALA A 9 9.52 -5.86 -20.12
C ALA A 9 8.20 -6.26 -19.47
N GLY A 10 8.13 -6.33 -18.14
CA GLY A 10 6.94 -6.78 -17.40
C GLY A 10 6.77 -8.30 -17.36
N ASP A 11 7.73 -9.06 -17.89
CA ASP A 11 7.76 -10.52 -17.85
C ASP A 11 8.43 -10.99 -16.55
N VAL A 12 7.67 -10.87 -15.45
CA VAL A 12 8.12 -11.19 -14.10
C VAL A 12 8.41 -12.68 -13.94
N GLU A 13 7.64 -13.55 -14.59
CA GLU A 13 7.78 -15.01 -14.51
C GLU A 13 9.11 -15.48 -15.12
N SER A 14 9.43 -15.01 -16.34
CA SER A 14 10.74 -15.30 -16.95
C SER A 14 11.90 -14.73 -16.14
N SER A 15 11.72 -13.54 -15.55
CA SER A 15 12.73 -12.94 -14.68
C SER A 15 12.99 -13.80 -13.43
N VAL A 16 11.94 -14.30 -12.78
CA VAL A 16 12.05 -15.19 -11.61
C VAL A 16 12.72 -16.50 -11.98
N GLY A 17 12.32 -17.12 -13.09
CA GLY A 17 12.94 -18.36 -13.58
C GLY A 17 14.43 -18.20 -13.86
N ASP A 18 14.82 -17.09 -14.49
CA ASP A 18 16.22 -16.81 -14.81
C ASP A 18 17.05 -16.48 -13.56
N LEU A 19 16.52 -15.71 -12.61
CA LEU A 19 17.20 -15.43 -11.34
C LEU A 19 17.34 -16.68 -10.47
N SER A 20 16.33 -17.55 -10.45
CA SER A 20 16.36 -18.81 -9.69
C SER A 20 17.41 -19.78 -10.23
N ARG A 21 17.52 -19.92 -11.56
CA ARG A 21 18.59 -20.69 -12.21
C ARG A 21 19.97 -20.10 -11.92
N LEU A 22 20.09 -18.78 -11.99
CA LEU A 22 21.33 -18.06 -11.67
C LEU A 22 21.77 -18.23 -10.21
N ALA A 23 20.82 -18.37 -9.28
CA ALA A 23 21.11 -18.62 -7.87
C ALA A 23 21.60 -20.06 -7.62
N GLN A 24 21.11 -21.04 -8.38
CA GLN A 24 21.58 -22.44 -8.30
C GLN A 24 22.95 -22.65 -8.94
N LEU A 25 23.27 -21.88 -9.99
CA LEU A 25 24.57 -21.95 -10.67
C LEU A 25 25.69 -21.21 -9.94
N ARG A 26 25.35 -20.39 -8.93
CA ARG A 26 26.31 -19.62 -8.14
C ARG A 26 26.47 -20.24 -6.74
N PRO A 27 27.68 -20.70 -6.36
CA PRO A 27 27.88 -21.39 -5.08
C PRO A 27 27.69 -20.49 -3.85
N ASN A 28 27.72 -19.15 -4.01
CA ASN A 28 27.56 -18.18 -2.93
C ASN A 28 26.61 -17.03 -3.35
N THR A 29 25.34 -17.35 -3.55
CA THR A 29 24.34 -16.33 -3.86
C THR A 29 24.06 -15.45 -2.64
N PRO A 30 24.17 -14.11 -2.73
CA PRO A 30 23.96 -13.22 -1.58
C PRO A 30 22.52 -13.31 -1.05
N PRO A 31 22.30 -13.15 0.27
CA PRO A 31 20.95 -13.14 0.86
C PRO A 31 20.00 -12.11 0.22
N ALA A 32 20.53 -10.97 -0.24
CA ALA A 32 19.77 -9.95 -0.93
C ALA A 32 19.20 -10.42 -2.29
N GLU A 33 19.95 -11.25 -3.04
CA GLU A 33 19.44 -11.83 -4.29
C GLU A 33 18.38 -12.89 -4.03
N HIS A 34 18.53 -13.68 -2.97
CA HIS A 34 17.47 -14.60 -2.51
C HIS A 34 16.20 -13.85 -2.12
N LEU A 35 16.31 -12.71 -1.44
CA LEU A 35 15.18 -11.85 -1.12
C LEU A 35 14.53 -11.22 -2.36
N THR A 36 15.32 -10.84 -3.37
CA THR A 36 14.78 -10.35 -4.66
C THR A 36 14.06 -11.45 -5.42
N ILE A 37 14.65 -12.65 -5.51
CA ILE A 37 13.99 -13.83 -6.09
C ILE A 37 12.69 -14.10 -5.33
N PHE A 38 12.74 -14.13 -4.00
CA PHE A 38 11.59 -14.37 -3.15
C PHE A 38 10.49 -13.33 -3.36
N ARG A 39 10.80 -12.03 -3.34
CA ARG A 39 9.83 -10.95 -3.57
C ARG A 39 9.17 -11.02 -4.95
N LEU A 40 9.93 -11.39 -5.97
CA LEU A 40 9.42 -11.54 -7.33
C LEU A 40 8.64 -12.85 -7.50
N ALA A 41 9.06 -13.92 -6.83
CA ALA A 41 8.40 -15.23 -6.83
C ALA A 41 7.15 -15.29 -5.96
N TYR A 42 7.04 -14.43 -4.95
CA TYR A 42 5.99 -14.44 -3.92
C TYR A 42 4.57 -14.39 -4.50
N PHE A 43 4.41 -13.78 -5.67
CA PHE A 43 3.13 -13.70 -6.38
C PHE A 43 2.94 -14.74 -7.49
N PHE A 44 3.99 -15.48 -7.87
CA PHE A 44 4.01 -16.26 -9.13
C PHE A 44 4.46 -17.71 -8.99
N LEU A 45 5.10 -18.11 -7.88
CA LEU A 45 5.44 -19.52 -7.67
C LEU A 45 4.31 -20.23 -6.93
N PRO A 46 3.85 -21.41 -7.41
CA PRO A 46 3.01 -22.28 -6.59
C PRO A 46 3.79 -22.68 -5.33
N PRO A 47 3.11 -22.84 -4.18
CA PRO A 47 3.77 -23.24 -2.94
C PRO A 47 4.52 -24.56 -3.14
N PRO A 48 5.69 -24.74 -2.51
CA PRO A 48 6.44 -25.99 -2.62
C PRO A 48 5.56 -27.16 -2.17
N VAL A 49 5.40 -28.12 -3.08
CA VAL A 49 4.60 -29.34 -2.89
C VAL A 49 5.39 -30.33 -2.01
N SER A 50 5.72 -29.95 -0.79
CA SER A 50 6.09 -30.93 0.24
C SER A 50 4.83 -31.30 1.01
N GLN A 51 4.31 -32.49 0.74
CA GLN A 51 3.05 -33.09 1.18
C GLN A 51 2.87 -33.31 2.71
N THR A 52 3.55 -32.56 3.57
CA THR A 52 3.49 -32.78 5.02
C THR A 52 3.04 -31.53 5.74
N GLN A 53 1.80 -31.53 6.20
CA GLN A 53 1.32 -30.90 7.46
C GLN A 53 1.83 -29.50 7.82
N ASN A 54 2.11 -28.62 6.86
CA ASN A 54 2.51 -27.26 7.21
C ASN A 54 1.26 -26.42 7.45
N ALA A 55 1.13 -25.94 8.69
CA ALA A 55 0.15 -24.92 9.03
C ALA A 55 0.39 -23.68 8.16
N ALA A 56 -0.69 -23.11 7.64
CA ALA A 56 -0.68 -21.89 6.86
C ALA A 56 -1.41 -20.80 7.64
N LEU A 57 -0.99 -19.56 7.46
CA LEU A 57 -1.73 -18.41 7.98
C LEU A 57 -2.62 -17.88 6.87
N THR A 58 -3.92 -17.73 7.14
CA THR A 58 -4.89 -17.19 6.18
C THR A 58 -5.50 -15.91 6.75
N ALA A 59 -5.54 -14.86 5.94
CA ALA A 59 -6.10 -13.57 6.32
C ALA A 59 -6.80 -12.90 5.13
N LEU A 60 -7.78 -12.03 5.38
CA LEU A 60 -8.44 -11.24 4.34
C LEU A 60 -8.11 -9.76 4.52
N ASN A 61 -7.65 -9.10 3.45
CA ASN A 61 -7.30 -7.68 3.50
C ASN A 61 -8.56 -6.79 3.34
N PRO A 62 -8.80 -5.82 4.23
CA PRO A 62 -7.99 -5.45 5.40
C PRO A 62 -8.25 -6.31 6.64
N CYS A 63 -7.17 -6.74 7.31
CA CYS A 63 -7.22 -7.42 8.59
C CYS A 63 -7.24 -6.39 9.71
N GLN A 64 -8.37 -6.20 10.36
CA GLN A 64 -8.52 -5.15 11.37
C GLN A 64 -8.60 -5.72 12.79
N PHE A 65 -9.17 -6.91 12.95
CA PHE A 65 -9.20 -7.63 14.22
C PHE A 65 -8.07 -8.65 14.33
N PRO A 66 -7.59 -8.93 15.57
CA PRO A 66 -6.69 -10.05 15.80
C PRO A 66 -7.23 -11.40 15.30
N SER A 67 -8.56 -11.57 15.27
CA SER A 67 -9.22 -12.79 14.79
C SER A 67 -9.35 -12.91 13.27
N ASP A 68 -9.06 -11.83 12.52
CA ASP A 68 -9.14 -11.79 11.04
C ASP A 68 -8.03 -12.58 10.35
N THR A 69 -7.14 -13.14 11.15
CA THR A 69 -6.05 -14.01 10.73
C THR A 69 -6.20 -15.35 11.45
N ARG A 70 -6.16 -16.44 10.68
CA ARG A 70 -6.35 -17.80 11.21
C ARG A 70 -5.27 -18.75 10.72
N GLU A 71 -4.80 -19.59 11.64
CA GLU A 71 -4.01 -20.76 11.30
C GLU A 71 -4.94 -21.82 10.68
N SER A 72 -4.54 -22.33 9.51
CA SER A 72 -5.26 -23.33 8.73
C SER A 72 -4.33 -24.49 8.37
N ALA A 73 -4.89 -25.68 8.18
CA ALA A 73 -4.14 -26.89 7.84
C ALA A 73 -4.54 -27.42 6.46
N GLY A 74 -3.53 -27.74 5.64
CA GLY A 74 -3.74 -28.33 4.32
C GLY A 74 -4.26 -29.77 4.37
N LYS A 75 -5.02 -30.17 3.35
CA LYS A 75 -5.50 -31.55 3.15
C LYS A 75 -5.06 -32.11 1.82
N ALA A 76 -4.28 -33.21 1.87
CA ALA A 76 -3.76 -33.86 0.67
C ALA A 76 -4.86 -34.33 -0.31
N GLN A 77 -6.06 -34.70 0.19
CA GLN A 77 -7.16 -35.15 -0.67
C GLN A 77 -7.68 -34.07 -1.63
N LEU A 78 -7.36 -32.80 -1.39
CA LEU A 78 -7.83 -31.66 -2.16
C LEU A 78 -6.77 -31.13 -3.15
N VAL A 79 -5.65 -31.84 -3.33
CA VAL A 79 -4.53 -31.42 -4.20
C VAL A 79 -4.92 -31.17 -5.66
N LYS A 80 -6.03 -31.78 -6.13
CA LYS A 80 -6.55 -31.58 -7.49
C LYS A 80 -7.16 -30.19 -7.73
N TYR A 81 -7.47 -29.44 -6.67
CA TYR A 81 -7.98 -28.08 -6.75
C TYR A 81 -6.78 -27.14 -6.74
N THR A 82 -6.40 -26.64 -7.91
CA THR A 82 -5.31 -25.69 -8.09
C THR A 82 -5.84 -24.26 -8.13
N ASP A 83 -4.98 -23.30 -7.77
CA ASP A 83 -5.26 -21.85 -7.84
C ASP A 83 -6.51 -21.41 -7.06
N VAL A 84 -6.92 -22.20 -6.07
CA VAL A 84 -8.05 -21.91 -5.18
C VAL A 84 -7.74 -22.32 -3.75
N ILE A 85 -8.36 -21.63 -2.80
CA ILE A 85 -8.33 -21.99 -1.39
C ILE A 85 -9.62 -22.74 -1.06
N VAL A 86 -9.51 -24.00 -0.65
CA VAL A 86 -10.69 -24.81 -0.28
C VAL A 86 -10.91 -24.72 1.22
N CYS A 87 -12.01 -24.09 1.62
CA CYS A 87 -12.39 -23.91 3.02
C CYS A 87 -13.29 -25.04 3.53
N SER A 88 -13.19 -25.37 4.82
CA SER A 88 -14.12 -26.29 5.47
C SER A 88 -15.54 -25.72 5.51
N VAL A 89 -16.53 -26.55 5.22
CA VAL A 89 -17.97 -26.27 5.41
C VAL A 89 -18.49 -26.74 6.78
N LYS A 90 -17.61 -27.31 7.60
CA LYS A 90 -17.92 -27.79 8.96
C LYS A 90 -17.50 -26.75 10.01
N GLY A 91 -18.19 -26.78 11.15
CA GLY A 91 -17.97 -25.87 12.28
C GLY A 91 -19.12 -24.87 12.42
N ASP A 92 -19.11 -24.10 13.50
CA ASP A 92 -20.20 -23.16 13.82
C ASP A 92 -20.17 -21.89 12.96
N ARG A 93 -19.02 -21.57 12.35
CA ARG A 93 -18.82 -20.41 11.48
C ARG A 93 -17.89 -20.76 10.33
N ARG A 94 -18.24 -20.28 9.13
CA ARG A 94 -17.41 -20.41 7.90
C ARG A 94 -16.09 -19.66 8.06
N LEU A 95 -15.00 -20.18 7.45
CA LEU A 95 -13.68 -19.53 7.51
C LEU A 95 -13.71 -18.08 7.04
N ALA A 96 -14.30 -17.79 5.88
CA ALA A 96 -14.39 -16.41 5.37
C ALA A 96 -15.06 -15.44 6.37
N GLY A 97 -16.05 -15.93 7.12
CA GLY A 97 -16.72 -15.13 8.13
C GLY A 97 -15.83 -14.77 9.31
N TRP A 98 -14.77 -15.54 9.58
CA TRP A 98 -13.74 -15.19 10.56
C TRP A 98 -12.73 -14.17 10.02
N LEU A 99 -12.55 -14.08 8.70
CA LEU A 99 -11.57 -13.23 8.05
C LEU A 99 -12.22 -11.90 7.64
N ALA A 100 -12.28 -10.95 8.59
CA ALA A 100 -12.88 -9.62 8.38
C ALA A 100 -14.36 -9.65 7.91
N GLY A 101 -15.09 -10.71 8.25
CA GLY A 101 -16.52 -10.85 7.94
C GLY A 101 -16.84 -11.23 6.49
N GLY A 102 -15.85 -11.68 5.72
CA GLY A 102 -16.01 -12.01 4.30
C GLY A 102 -16.93 -13.20 3.99
N ASP A 103 -17.05 -13.47 2.70
CA ASP A 103 -17.76 -14.61 2.15
C ASP A 103 -17.00 -15.28 0.98
N TYR A 104 -17.72 -15.92 0.05
CA TYR A 104 -17.15 -16.67 -1.06
C TYR A 104 -17.66 -16.17 -2.42
N ASP A 105 -18.16 -14.93 -2.51
CA ASP A 105 -18.69 -14.32 -3.75
C ASP A 105 -17.61 -13.69 -4.66
N GLY A 106 -16.35 -13.70 -4.21
CA GLY A 106 -15.22 -13.06 -4.89
C GLY A 106 -14.07 -12.67 -3.96
N ASP A 107 -14.32 -12.68 -2.64
CA ASP A 107 -13.36 -12.36 -1.58
C ASP A 107 -12.04 -13.17 -1.63
N ALA A 108 -12.01 -14.30 -2.33
CA ALA A 108 -10.81 -15.09 -2.54
C ALA A 108 -9.65 -14.28 -3.17
N GLN A 109 -9.94 -13.25 -3.98
CA GLN A 109 -8.90 -12.35 -4.53
C GLN A 109 -8.21 -11.48 -3.47
N ARG A 110 -8.82 -11.34 -2.30
CA ARG A 110 -8.31 -10.55 -1.17
C ARG A 110 -7.74 -11.41 -0.04
N ALA A 111 -7.88 -12.73 -0.15
CA ALA A 111 -7.33 -13.67 0.82
C ALA A 111 -5.81 -13.83 0.58
N ALA A 112 -5.02 -13.54 1.61
CA ALA A 112 -3.60 -13.83 1.65
C ALA A 112 -3.37 -15.15 2.41
N VAL A 113 -2.55 -16.04 1.84
CA VAL A 113 -2.13 -17.29 2.49
C VAL A 113 -0.61 -17.31 2.60
N PHE A 114 -0.11 -17.51 3.82
CA PHE A 114 1.32 -17.54 4.13
C PHE A 114 1.71 -18.96 4.56
N PHE A 115 2.53 -19.64 3.76
CA PHE A 115 2.90 -21.05 3.95
C PHE A 115 4.26 -21.28 4.64
N ASP A 116 5.09 -20.23 4.78
CA ASP A 116 6.52 -20.41 5.05
C ASP A 116 7.07 -19.52 6.18
N PHE A 117 6.18 -18.79 6.87
CA PHE A 117 6.62 -17.79 7.84
C PHE A 117 6.79 -18.29 9.26
N TYR A 118 6.38 -19.52 9.57
CA TYR A 118 6.24 -19.94 10.97
C TYR A 118 6.74 -21.36 11.18
N SER A 119 7.72 -21.50 12.08
CA SER A 119 7.83 -22.74 12.83
C SER A 119 6.51 -22.95 13.56
N SER A 120 5.96 -24.17 13.49
CA SER A 120 4.71 -24.53 14.19
C SER A 120 4.76 -24.02 15.64
N GLY A 121 3.83 -23.14 16.03
CA GLY A 121 3.71 -22.62 17.41
C GLY A 121 4.03 -21.13 17.62
N THR A 122 4.54 -20.40 16.63
CA THR A 122 4.81 -18.94 16.75
C THR A 122 3.53 -18.10 16.65
N VAL A 123 2.55 -18.53 15.86
CA VAL A 123 1.25 -17.85 15.73
C VAL A 123 0.19 -18.66 16.45
N ARG A 124 -0.70 -17.96 17.15
CA ARG A 124 -1.86 -18.56 17.82
C ARG A 124 -3.09 -17.80 17.39
N ASN A 125 -4.16 -18.55 17.08
CA ASN A 125 -5.45 -17.94 16.83
C ASN A 125 -5.84 -17.05 18.01
N ALA A 126 -6.25 -15.82 17.70
CA ALA A 126 -6.73 -14.90 18.71
C ALA A 126 -8.04 -15.41 19.33
N ASN A 127 -8.36 -14.87 20.50
CA ASN A 127 -9.63 -15.17 21.18
C ASN A 127 -10.81 -14.76 20.29
N GLU A 128 -11.82 -15.62 20.20
CA GLU A 128 -13.00 -15.41 19.37
C GLU A 128 -13.85 -14.21 19.79
N ILE A 129 -13.67 -13.73 21.03
CA ILE A 129 -14.32 -12.51 21.53
C ILE A 129 -14.10 -11.29 20.61
N PHE A 130 -12.97 -11.22 19.91
CA PHE A 130 -12.68 -10.13 18.96
C PHE A 130 -13.53 -10.18 17.68
N SER A 131 -14.25 -11.28 17.44
CA SER A 131 -15.12 -11.44 16.28
C SER A 131 -16.59 -11.16 16.57
N HIS A 132 -16.92 -10.89 17.84
CA HIS A 132 -18.26 -10.61 18.31
C HIS A 132 -18.42 -9.12 18.60
N GLU A 133 -19.36 -8.49 17.90
CA GLU A 133 -19.70 -7.08 18.10
C GLU A 133 -20.10 -6.84 19.56
N THR A 134 -19.49 -5.83 20.17
CA THR A 134 -19.78 -5.44 21.56
C THR A 134 -21.04 -4.60 21.62
N GLU A 135 -21.84 -4.74 22.69
CA GLU A 135 -23.09 -4.00 22.88
C GLU A 135 -22.89 -2.48 22.74
N ASP A 136 -21.81 -1.93 23.31
CA ASP A 136 -21.46 -0.50 23.24
C ASP A 136 -21.39 0.07 21.82
N VAL A 137 -21.00 -0.74 20.83
CA VAL A 137 -20.90 -0.25 19.44
C VAL A 137 -22.28 -0.08 18.83
N THR A 138 -23.25 -0.90 19.21
CA THR A 138 -24.61 -0.83 18.66
C THR A 138 -25.29 0.48 19.05
N GLU A 139 -24.91 1.08 20.17
CA GLU A 139 -25.40 2.39 20.62
C GLU A 139 -24.87 3.56 19.79
N ASP A 140 -23.77 3.40 19.05
CA ASP A 140 -23.22 4.44 18.17
C ASP A 140 -23.89 4.48 16.78
N PHE A 141 -24.82 3.55 16.51
CA PHE A 141 -25.52 3.42 15.23
C PHE A 141 -27.04 3.60 15.35
N THR A 142 -27.61 4.19 14.31
CA THR A 142 -29.04 4.06 14.01
C THR A 142 -29.22 3.13 12.83
N GLN A 143 -30.14 2.18 12.95
CA GLN A 143 -30.53 1.33 11.83
C GLN A 143 -31.64 2.04 11.04
N LYS A 144 -31.31 2.52 9.85
CA LYS A 144 -32.25 3.14 8.90
C LYS A 144 -32.54 2.19 7.72
N ALA A 145 -32.57 0.89 7.98
CA ALA A 145 -32.92 -0.09 6.96
C ALA A 145 -34.37 0.13 6.52
N ARG A 146 -34.55 0.54 5.26
CA ARG A 146 -35.87 0.63 4.61
C ARG A 146 -35.98 -0.49 3.58
N THR A 147 -37.12 -1.16 3.53
CA THR A 147 -37.39 -2.13 2.48
C THR A 147 -37.59 -1.40 1.16
N GLY A 148 -37.26 -2.06 0.04
CA GLY A 148 -37.53 -1.51 -1.29
C GLY A 148 -39.00 -1.16 -1.49
N ALA A 149 -39.91 -1.99 -0.95
CA ALA A 149 -41.35 -1.72 -0.96
C ALA A 149 -41.72 -0.40 -0.25
N HIS A 150 -41.15 -0.15 0.94
CA HIS A 150 -41.40 1.09 1.66
C HIS A 150 -40.82 2.31 0.95
N VAL A 151 -39.67 2.17 0.29
CA VAL A 151 -39.10 3.24 -0.54
C VAL A 151 -40.00 3.53 -1.75
N MET A 152 -40.50 2.50 -2.44
CA MET A 152 -41.41 2.66 -3.58
C MET A 152 -42.73 3.33 -3.17
N GLU A 153 -43.31 2.92 -2.05
CA GLU A 153 -44.52 3.53 -1.49
C GLU A 153 -44.32 5.03 -1.20
N LEU A 154 -43.20 5.38 -0.55
CA LEU A 154 -42.84 6.78 -0.24
C LEU A 154 -42.56 7.64 -1.48
N VAL A 155 -42.12 7.00 -2.56
CA VAL A 155 -41.79 7.62 -3.84
C VAL A 155 -43.08 7.82 -4.64
N GLU A 156 -44.00 6.85 -4.66
CA GLU A 156 -45.28 6.93 -5.36
C GLU A 156 -46.29 7.89 -4.70
N SER A 157 -46.20 8.10 -3.38
CA SER A 157 -47.09 8.98 -2.63
C SER A 157 -46.80 10.49 -2.77
N GLU A 158 -45.72 10.87 -3.45
CA GLU A 158 -45.25 12.27 -3.50
C GLU A 158 -45.37 12.92 -4.88
N HIS A 159 -45.44 14.26 -4.89
CA HIS A 159 -45.40 15.06 -6.11
C HIS A 159 -44.06 14.82 -6.86
N PRO A 160 -44.01 14.87 -8.21
CA PRO A 160 -42.84 14.46 -9.01
C PRO A 160 -41.47 15.05 -8.62
N ILE A 161 -41.42 16.26 -8.04
CA ILE A 161 -40.16 16.92 -7.65
C ILE A 161 -39.59 16.33 -6.34
N PRO A 162 -40.32 16.29 -5.22
CA PRO A 162 -39.92 15.55 -4.01
C PRO A 162 -39.54 14.08 -4.27
N GLN A 163 -40.31 13.41 -5.12
CA GLN A 163 -40.06 12.02 -5.54
C GLN A 163 -38.66 11.86 -6.15
N THR A 164 -38.31 12.74 -7.09
CA THR A 164 -37.00 12.73 -7.75
C THR A 164 -35.87 12.94 -6.74
N ARG A 165 -36.04 13.83 -5.76
CA ARG A 165 -35.02 14.08 -4.73
C ARG A 165 -34.79 12.88 -3.82
N LYS A 166 -35.86 12.22 -3.34
CA LYS A 166 -35.73 11.00 -2.52
C LYS A 166 -35.05 9.87 -3.28
N LEU A 167 -35.40 9.69 -4.55
CA LEU A 167 -34.75 8.70 -5.40
C LEU A 167 -33.27 9.04 -5.62
N GLN A 168 -32.94 10.31 -5.85
CA GLN A 168 -31.55 10.78 -5.95
C GLN A 168 -30.77 10.54 -4.65
N GLU A 169 -31.34 10.84 -3.48
CA GLU A 169 -30.70 10.55 -2.19
C GLU A 169 -30.37 9.07 -2.03
N TYR A 170 -31.30 8.18 -2.42
CA TYR A 170 -31.07 6.74 -2.37
C TYR A 170 -29.99 6.29 -3.38
N LEU A 171 -30.07 6.74 -4.63
CA LEU A 171 -29.13 6.38 -5.70
C LEU A 171 -27.72 6.95 -5.45
N LEU A 172 -27.62 8.13 -4.86
CA LEU A 172 -26.35 8.82 -4.61
C LEU A 172 -25.76 8.52 -3.24
N GLY A 173 -26.51 7.86 -2.35
CA GLY A 173 -26.02 7.51 -1.01
C GLY A 173 -24.67 6.81 -1.07
N GLY A 174 -24.50 5.87 -2.02
CA GLY A 174 -23.27 5.08 -2.23
C GLY A 174 -21.99 5.93 -2.27
N ILE A 175 -22.09 7.11 -2.86
CA ILE A 175 -20.96 8.02 -3.09
C ILE A 175 -20.66 8.84 -1.83
N GLN A 176 -21.70 9.22 -1.08
CA GLN A 176 -21.58 10.11 0.08
C GLN A 176 -20.87 9.43 1.27
N ALA A 177 -20.96 8.11 1.40
CA ALA A 177 -20.38 7.37 2.53
C ALA A 177 -18.86 7.14 2.43
N THR A 178 -18.27 7.28 1.24
CA THR A 178 -16.87 6.90 0.99
C THR A 178 -15.86 7.70 1.82
N SER A 179 -16.15 8.96 2.12
CA SER A 179 -15.26 9.83 2.91
C SER A 179 -15.18 9.41 4.38
N VAL A 180 -16.28 8.89 4.94
CA VAL A 180 -16.38 8.54 6.37
C VAL A 180 -15.53 7.29 6.68
N VAL A 181 -15.48 6.33 5.76
CA VAL A 181 -14.63 5.13 5.87
C VAL A 181 -13.16 5.51 6.04
N GLY A 182 -12.66 6.43 5.18
CA GLY A 182 -11.28 6.89 5.25
C GLY A 182 -10.96 7.58 6.59
N VAL A 183 -11.91 8.37 7.11
CA VAL A 183 -11.79 9.03 8.41
C VAL A 183 -11.71 8.03 9.55
N TYR A 184 -12.62 7.04 9.60
CA TYR A 184 -12.59 6.01 10.65
C TYR A 184 -11.38 5.07 10.52
N SER A 185 -10.89 4.82 9.30
CA SER A 185 -9.62 4.11 9.10
C SER A 185 -8.47 4.87 9.75
N ALA A 186 -8.40 6.21 9.57
CA ALA A 186 -7.37 7.03 10.20
C ALA A 186 -7.52 7.07 11.73
N PHE A 187 -8.75 7.11 12.26
CA PHE A 187 -8.99 7.03 13.70
C PHE A 187 -8.53 5.68 14.27
N HIS A 188 -8.82 4.59 13.56
CA HIS A 188 -8.38 3.25 13.94
C HIS A 188 -6.85 3.14 13.94
N ASP A 189 -6.17 3.66 12.92
CA ASP A 189 -4.70 3.70 12.88
C ASP A 189 -4.11 4.45 14.08
N TYR A 190 -4.71 5.60 14.42
CA TYR A 190 -4.31 6.38 15.58
C TYR A 190 -4.47 5.54 16.87
N ALA A 191 -5.62 4.89 17.04
CA ALA A 191 -5.93 4.10 18.23
C ALA A 191 -5.01 2.87 18.36
N ILE A 192 -4.73 2.14 17.27
CA ILE A 192 -3.74 1.05 17.26
C ILE A 192 -2.38 1.56 17.73
N TYR A 193 -1.95 2.69 17.20
CA TYR A 193 -0.63 3.22 17.51
C TYR A 193 -0.53 3.73 18.95
N ALA A 194 -1.55 4.46 19.42
CA ALA A 194 -1.54 5.11 20.73
C ALA A 194 -1.93 4.17 21.88
N LEU A 195 -2.91 3.28 21.64
CA LEU A 195 -3.59 2.46 22.66
C LEU A 195 -3.32 0.96 22.52
N GLY A 196 -2.99 0.49 21.31
CA GLY A 196 -2.76 -0.92 21.01
C GLY A 196 -3.99 -1.65 20.48
N TYR A 197 -3.77 -2.81 19.86
CA TYR A 197 -4.81 -3.59 19.15
C TYR A 197 -5.93 -4.13 20.06
N THR A 198 -5.61 -4.50 21.30
CA THR A 198 -6.58 -5.12 22.23
C THR A 198 -7.30 -4.09 23.11
N HIS A 199 -7.05 -2.80 22.93
CA HIS A 199 -7.69 -1.77 23.73
C HIS A 199 -9.18 -1.64 23.32
N PRO A 200 -10.13 -1.54 24.27
CA PRO A 200 -11.57 -1.47 23.96
C PRO A 200 -11.94 -0.39 22.93
N GLU A 201 -11.37 0.81 23.05
CA GLU A 201 -11.58 1.88 22.06
C GLU A 201 -11.08 1.53 20.65
N THR A 202 -9.97 0.80 20.54
CA THR A 202 -9.44 0.37 19.24
C THR A 202 -10.42 -0.60 18.60
N ILE A 203 -10.88 -1.59 19.36
CA ILE A 203 -11.88 -2.58 18.96
C ILE A 203 -13.20 -1.89 18.55
N ARG A 204 -13.66 -0.91 19.35
CA ARG A 204 -14.86 -0.10 19.03
C ARG A 204 -14.70 0.60 17.69
N LEU A 205 -13.58 1.30 17.47
CA LEU A 205 -13.30 1.97 16.20
C LEU A 205 -13.18 0.99 15.03
N THR A 206 -12.68 -0.21 15.26
CA THR A 206 -12.67 -1.27 14.25
C THR A 206 -14.08 -1.65 13.83
N TYR A 207 -14.98 -1.90 14.79
CA TYR A 207 -16.38 -2.20 14.46
C TYR A 207 -17.07 -1.00 13.79
N MET A 208 -16.78 0.22 14.23
CA MET A 208 -17.28 1.43 13.58
C MET A 208 -16.86 1.47 12.10
N LEU A 209 -15.57 1.24 11.83
CA LEU A 209 -15.03 1.16 10.47
C LEU A 209 -15.72 0.05 9.66
N CYS A 210 -15.82 -1.16 10.19
CA CYS A 210 -16.43 -2.30 9.50
C CYS A 210 -17.92 -2.07 9.18
N ALA A 211 -18.69 -1.51 10.12
CA ALA A 211 -20.09 -1.19 9.90
C ALA A 211 -20.28 -0.07 8.86
N LEU A 212 -19.32 0.86 8.77
CA LEU A 212 -19.34 1.97 7.82
C LEU A 212 -18.73 1.63 6.44
N LEU A 213 -18.13 0.46 6.25
CA LEU A 213 -17.65 0.00 4.93
C LEU A 213 -18.80 -0.26 3.97
N ASP A 214 -19.89 -0.84 4.46
CA ASP A 214 -21.06 -1.24 3.65
C ASP A 214 -22.39 -0.72 4.26
N PRO A 215 -22.56 0.60 4.47
CA PRO A 215 -23.77 1.16 5.10
C PRO A 215 -25.01 0.89 4.24
N PHE A 216 -24.85 0.71 2.93
CA PHE A 216 -25.92 0.35 1.99
C PHE A 216 -26.42 -1.08 2.18
N LYS A 217 -25.55 -2.01 2.57
CA LYS A 217 -25.94 -3.42 2.77
C LYS A 217 -26.59 -3.62 4.13
N ASN A 218 -26.06 -2.98 5.17
CA ASN A 218 -26.50 -3.21 6.55
C ASN A 218 -27.52 -2.16 7.05
N GLY A 219 -27.70 -1.04 6.34
CA GLY A 219 -28.60 0.05 6.72
C GLY A 219 -28.18 0.80 7.99
N ARG A 220 -26.92 0.63 8.45
CA ARG A 220 -26.39 1.28 9.65
C ARG A 220 -25.83 2.65 9.30
N VAL A 221 -26.24 3.65 10.06
CA VAL A 221 -25.74 5.03 9.95
C VAL A 221 -25.27 5.47 11.33
N SER A 222 -24.07 6.03 11.41
CA SER A 222 -23.55 6.62 12.66
C SER A 222 -24.55 7.64 13.21
N ILE A 223 -24.74 7.64 14.53
CA ILE A 223 -25.56 8.67 15.19
C ILE A 223 -24.89 10.04 15.06
N ASP A 224 -25.71 11.07 14.91
CA ASP A 224 -25.27 12.46 14.86
C ASP A 224 -24.47 12.81 16.13
N GLY A 225 -23.28 13.37 15.96
CA GLY A 225 -22.40 13.75 17.08
C GLY A 225 -21.31 12.72 17.42
N VAL A 226 -21.51 11.44 17.12
CA VAL A 226 -20.48 10.38 17.36
C VAL A 226 -19.20 10.69 16.59
N MET A 227 -19.34 11.02 15.30
CA MET A 227 -18.19 11.38 14.46
C MET A 227 -17.45 12.62 14.97
N PHE A 228 -18.16 13.64 15.47
CA PHE A 228 -17.52 14.84 16.02
C PHE A 228 -16.74 14.55 17.31
N ARG A 229 -17.30 13.71 18.18
CA ARG A 229 -16.62 13.22 19.39
C ARG A 229 -15.36 12.43 19.04
N ASP A 230 -15.46 11.53 18.07
CA ASP A 230 -14.33 10.72 17.60
C ASP A 230 -13.28 11.60 16.91
N LEU A 231 -13.69 12.58 16.10
CA LEU A 231 -12.80 13.54 15.47
C LEU A 231 -12.03 14.39 16.49
N ALA A 232 -12.68 14.84 17.57
CA ALA A 232 -11.99 15.60 18.62
C ALA A 232 -10.90 14.76 19.31
N LYS A 233 -11.17 13.45 19.49
CA LYS A 233 -10.28 12.50 20.17
C LYS A 233 -9.14 12.00 19.27
N TYR A 234 -9.48 11.60 18.05
CA TYR A 234 -8.63 10.84 17.13
C TYR A 234 -8.26 11.57 15.83
N GLY A 235 -8.90 12.71 15.53
CA GLY A 235 -8.58 13.60 14.40
C GLY A 235 -7.27 14.36 14.61
N LYS A 236 -6.18 13.63 14.83
CA LYS A 236 -4.82 14.15 14.98
C LYS A 236 -4.03 13.85 13.71
N ARG A 237 -2.78 14.34 13.67
CA ARG A 237 -1.88 14.10 12.56
C ARG A 237 -1.61 12.60 12.38
N LEU A 238 -1.41 12.16 11.14
CA LEU A 238 -1.04 10.77 10.84
C LEU A 238 0.24 10.37 11.57
N SER A 239 0.34 9.08 11.91
CA SER A 239 1.56 8.46 12.43
C SER A 239 2.71 8.65 11.44
N ALA A 240 3.95 8.76 11.96
CA ALA A 240 5.12 9.14 11.17
C ALA A 240 5.32 8.25 9.93
N TRP A 241 5.08 6.94 10.07
CA TRP A 241 5.23 5.97 8.99
C TRP A 241 4.19 6.07 7.86
N LYS A 242 3.04 6.73 8.07
CA LYS A 242 2.02 6.97 7.03
C LYS A 242 2.17 8.33 6.32
N LYS A 243 3.14 9.15 6.70
CA LYS A 243 3.31 10.47 6.08
C LYS A 243 4.06 10.36 4.76
N SER A 244 3.47 10.90 3.71
CA SER A 244 4.19 11.21 2.47
C SER A 244 4.95 12.53 2.63
N LYS A 245 5.91 12.79 1.73
CA LYS A 245 6.57 14.10 1.64
C LYS A 245 5.56 15.23 1.36
N GLU A 246 4.58 14.97 0.49
CA GLU A 246 3.51 15.92 0.17
C GLU A 246 2.66 16.27 1.39
N ASN A 247 2.37 15.28 2.26
CA ASN A 247 1.67 15.53 3.52
C ASN A 247 2.51 16.41 4.46
N ASP A 248 3.82 16.20 4.49
CA ASP A 248 4.72 17.05 5.28
C ASP A 248 4.76 18.48 4.72
N ASP A 249 4.85 18.66 3.40
CA ASP A 249 4.87 19.97 2.75
C ASP A 249 3.55 20.73 2.93
N PHE A 250 2.40 20.04 2.82
CA PHE A 250 1.09 20.62 3.08
C PHE A 250 0.95 21.09 4.55
N HIS A 251 1.51 20.33 5.50
CA HIS A 251 1.48 20.69 6.90
C HIS A 251 2.43 21.82 7.28
N VAL A 252 3.58 21.96 6.61
CA VAL A 252 4.46 23.14 6.79
C VAL A 252 3.72 24.44 6.44
N ASN A 253 2.79 24.37 5.48
CA ASN A 253 1.95 25.50 5.08
C ASN A 253 0.65 25.63 5.88
N SER A 254 0.35 24.69 6.78
CA SER A 254 -0.87 24.69 7.59
C SER A 254 -0.67 25.46 8.88
N THR A 255 -1.62 26.32 9.25
CA THR A 255 -1.63 27.08 10.52
C THR A 255 -1.91 26.21 11.76
N TYR A 256 -2.19 24.91 11.58
CA TYR A 256 -2.54 24.01 12.68
C TYR A 256 -1.34 23.17 13.13
N ASN A 257 -0.80 23.49 14.32
CA ASN A 257 0.24 22.71 15.00
C ASN A 257 -0.32 21.46 15.69
N THR A 258 -0.87 20.52 14.91
CA THR A 258 -1.29 19.22 15.46
C THR A 258 -0.08 18.32 15.67
N LEU A 259 0.13 17.89 16.93
CA LEU A 259 1.17 16.91 17.29
C LEU A 259 0.85 15.53 16.70
N ASN A 260 1.90 14.77 16.41
CA ASN A 260 1.76 13.35 16.07
C ASN A 260 1.22 12.56 17.27
N PRO A 261 0.50 11.45 17.03
CA PRO A 261 0.15 10.51 18.08
C PRO A 261 1.38 10.14 18.91
N LYS A 262 1.21 10.11 20.23
CA LYS A 262 2.19 9.54 21.15
C LYS A 262 1.75 8.12 21.47
N ARG A 263 2.68 7.17 21.33
CA ARG A 263 2.45 5.79 21.74
C ARG A 263 2.44 5.72 23.27
N GLY A 264 1.50 4.96 23.84
CA GLY A 264 1.42 4.76 25.28
C GLY A 264 2.72 4.14 25.83
N HIS A 265 3.21 4.65 26.96
CA HIS A 265 4.48 4.20 27.58
C HIS A 265 4.49 2.73 28.02
N LYS A 266 3.30 2.13 28.20
CA LYS A 266 3.16 0.70 28.56
C LYS A 266 3.18 -0.22 27.34
N LEU A 267 3.10 0.33 26.13
CA LEU A 267 3.11 -0.45 24.90
C LEU A 267 4.54 -0.65 24.44
N GLU A 268 4.83 -1.84 23.92
CA GLU A 268 6.09 -2.15 23.27
C GLU A 268 6.30 -1.32 22.00
N GLN A 269 7.53 -1.30 21.48
CA GLN A 269 7.86 -0.61 20.24
C GLN A 269 6.92 -1.02 19.10
N PHE A 270 6.46 -0.05 18.30
CA PHE A 270 5.60 -0.34 17.17
C PHE A 270 6.43 -0.92 16.02
N ILE A 271 6.09 -2.12 15.56
CA ILE A 271 6.90 -2.86 14.58
C ILE A 271 7.10 -2.09 13.26
N VAL A 272 6.10 -1.34 12.81
CA VAL A 272 6.19 -0.57 11.57
C VAL A 272 7.18 0.57 11.70
N ASP A 273 7.33 1.18 12.89
CA ASP A 273 8.34 2.22 13.10
C ASP A 273 9.75 1.64 12.95
N GLU A 274 9.97 0.43 13.49
CA GLU A 274 11.24 -0.28 13.36
C GLU A 274 11.53 -0.67 11.90
N PHE A 275 10.53 -1.17 11.17
CA PHE A 275 10.67 -1.45 9.74
C PHE A 275 10.98 -0.19 8.92
N CYS A 276 10.30 0.93 9.18
CA CYS A 276 10.59 2.18 8.49
C CYS A 276 12.00 2.69 8.79
N LYS A 277 12.45 2.56 10.04
CA LYS A 277 13.82 2.91 10.44
C LYS A 277 14.84 2.05 9.70
N GLN A 278 14.73 0.72 9.77
CA GLN A 278 15.65 -0.19 9.11
C GLN A 278 15.65 -0.02 7.59
N ALA A 279 14.48 0.17 6.98
CA ALA A 279 14.38 0.42 5.54
C ALA A 279 15.08 1.72 5.13
N LYS A 280 15.01 2.77 5.96
CA LYS A 280 15.71 4.04 5.73
C LYS A 280 17.23 3.86 5.87
N ASP A 281 17.67 3.16 6.91
CA ASP A 281 19.09 2.91 7.16
C ASP A 281 19.71 2.10 6.02
N GLU A 282 19.07 0.99 5.63
CA GLU A 282 19.50 0.17 4.48
C GLU A 282 19.44 0.97 3.17
N GLY A 283 18.39 1.76 2.97
CA GLY A 283 18.27 2.65 1.80
C GLY A 283 19.41 3.65 1.71
N ASN A 284 19.87 4.19 2.83
CA ASN A 284 21.04 5.08 2.87
C ASN A 284 22.33 4.34 2.55
N VAL A 285 22.53 3.13 3.08
CA VAL A 285 23.70 2.29 2.73
C VAL A 285 23.75 2.03 1.23
N GLN A 286 22.63 1.62 0.62
CA GLN A 286 22.55 1.38 -0.82
C GLN A 286 22.79 2.66 -1.63
N LYS A 287 22.22 3.78 -1.19
CA LYS A 287 22.43 5.09 -1.83
C LYS A 287 23.91 5.50 -1.79
N ASP A 288 24.56 5.31 -0.66
CA ASP A 288 25.98 5.61 -0.48
C ASP A 288 26.85 4.70 -1.34
N ALA A 289 26.58 3.39 -1.37
CA ALA A 289 27.27 2.45 -2.26
C ALA A 289 27.14 2.84 -3.74
N ILE A 290 25.94 3.24 -4.18
CA ILE A 290 25.71 3.76 -5.53
C ILE A 290 26.54 5.02 -5.76
N ARG A 291 26.47 6.00 -4.85
CA ARG A 291 27.25 7.25 -4.95
C ARG A 291 28.74 6.97 -5.08
N ASP A 292 29.28 6.08 -4.25
CA ASP A 292 30.69 5.77 -4.20
C ASP A 292 31.13 5.03 -5.48
N SER A 293 30.26 4.18 -6.05
CA SER A 293 30.50 3.55 -7.36
C SER A 293 30.63 4.57 -8.51
N PHE A 294 30.00 5.74 -8.39
CA PHE A 294 30.12 6.84 -9.35
C PHE A 294 31.34 7.73 -9.07
N GLN A 295 31.79 7.86 -7.82
CA GLN A 295 32.97 8.66 -7.47
C GLN A 295 34.26 8.10 -8.11
N HIS A 296 34.36 6.78 -8.26
CA HIS A 296 35.53 6.12 -8.86
C HIS A 296 35.50 6.16 -10.40
N ARG A 297 34.36 6.49 -11.02
CA ARG A 297 34.25 6.76 -12.47
C ARG A 297 34.51 8.23 -12.78
N GLY A 298 35.57 8.75 -12.18
CA GLY A 298 35.92 10.17 -12.21
C GLY A 298 35.82 10.77 -13.61
N ARG A 299 35.24 11.97 -13.64
CA ARG A 299 35.04 12.89 -14.79
C ARG A 299 33.88 12.57 -15.71
N THR A 300 33.23 13.65 -16.12
CA THR A 300 32.51 13.75 -17.38
C THR A 300 33.42 13.21 -18.48
N VAL A 301 33.19 11.97 -18.91
CA VAL A 301 33.88 11.44 -20.08
C VAL A 301 33.31 12.21 -21.25
N VAL A 302 34.16 12.96 -21.95
CA VAL A 302 33.78 13.60 -23.20
C VAL A 302 33.51 12.46 -24.18
N ASP A 303 32.25 12.32 -24.58
CA ASP A 303 31.87 11.34 -25.60
C ASP A 303 32.37 11.86 -26.97
N PRO A 304 33.31 11.17 -27.62
CA PRO A 304 33.83 11.60 -28.91
C PRO A 304 32.74 11.74 -29.97
N HIS A 305 31.70 10.90 -29.94
CA HIS A 305 30.62 10.97 -30.92
C HIS A 305 29.75 12.21 -30.75
N LEU A 306 29.64 12.72 -29.52
CA LEU A 306 28.91 13.97 -29.26
C LEU A 306 29.73 15.22 -29.60
N THR A 307 31.07 15.15 -29.54
CA THR A 307 31.94 16.29 -29.86
C THR A 307 32.47 16.28 -31.29
N GLN A 308 32.43 15.15 -32.00
CA GLN A 308 32.96 15.04 -33.36
C GLN A 308 32.37 16.08 -34.32
N PRO A 309 31.04 16.32 -34.38
CA PRO A 309 30.49 17.31 -35.31
C PRO A 309 31.01 18.72 -35.06
N TRP A 310 31.34 19.05 -33.81
CA TRP A 310 31.93 20.33 -33.45
C TRP A 310 33.36 20.46 -34.01
N TYR A 311 34.19 19.44 -33.82
CA TYR A 311 35.56 19.44 -34.32
C TYR A 311 35.63 19.36 -35.85
N ASP A 312 34.73 18.61 -36.49
CA ASP A 312 34.63 18.54 -37.94
C ASP A 312 34.32 19.92 -38.53
N GLU A 313 33.41 20.68 -37.90
CA GLU A 313 33.06 22.02 -38.35
C GLU A 313 34.20 23.03 -38.11
N GLU A 314 34.89 22.96 -36.96
CA GLU A 314 36.11 23.74 -36.71
C GLU A 314 37.19 23.45 -37.76
N GLY A 315 37.39 22.17 -38.11
CA GLY A 315 38.32 21.75 -39.16
C GLY A 315 37.90 22.25 -40.55
N ARG A 316 36.61 22.15 -40.89
CA ARG A 316 36.07 22.64 -42.16
C ARG A 316 36.30 24.15 -42.33
N ILE A 317 36.02 24.93 -41.28
CA ILE A 317 36.23 26.38 -41.29
C ILE A 317 37.73 26.72 -41.38
N ALA A 318 38.61 25.96 -40.74
CA ALA A 318 40.05 26.21 -40.83
C ALA A 318 40.62 26.01 -42.26
N VAL A 319 40.05 25.11 -43.05
CA VAL A 319 40.56 24.79 -44.40
C VAL A 319 39.95 25.68 -45.48
N ILE A 320 38.63 25.93 -45.41
CA ILE A 320 37.88 26.62 -46.47
C ILE A 320 37.01 27.78 -45.96
N GLY A 321 37.19 28.20 -44.71
CA GLY A 321 36.33 29.17 -44.05
C GLY A 321 36.40 30.56 -44.68
N THR A 322 35.25 31.23 -44.70
CA THR A 322 35.17 32.67 -44.96
C THR A 322 35.12 33.41 -43.62
N VAL A 323 35.47 34.71 -43.63
CA VAL A 323 35.34 35.59 -42.46
C VAL A 323 33.95 35.50 -41.82
N GLN A 324 32.90 35.34 -42.64
CA GLN A 324 31.53 35.21 -42.14
C GLN A 324 31.29 33.90 -41.36
N MET A 325 31.90 32.78 -41.79
CA MET A 325 31.79 31.50 -41.08
C MET A 325 32.52 31.54 -39.73
N GLU A 326 33.70 32.18 -39.67
CA GLU A 326 34.45 32.37 -38.43
C GLU A 326 33.66 33.22 -37.42
N VAL A 327 33.03 34.31 -37.88
CA VAL A 327 32.18 35.17 -37.04
C VAL A 327 30.97 34.38 -36.50
N GLN A 328 30.34 33.55 -37.31
CA GLN A 328 29.20 32.73 -36.88
C GLN A 328 29.61 31.67 -35.85
N LEU A 329 30.72 30.96 -36.07
CA LEU A 329 31.25 29.98 -35.11
C LEU A 329 31.58 30.65 -33.77
N LEU A 330 32.21 31.82 -33.80
CA LEU A 330 32.51 32.60 -32.61
C LEU A 330 31.24 33.05 -31.87
N ALA A 331 30.23 33.52 -32.60
CA ALA A 331 28.94 33.91 -32.03
C ALA A 331 28.27 32.72 -31.32
N THR A 332 28.28 31.53 -31.91
CA THR A 332 27.75 30.32 -31.28
C THR A 332 28.53 29.95 -30.01
N LYS A 333 29.87 30.03 -30.03
CA LYS A 333 30.72 29.80 -28.84
C LYS A 333 30.34 30.73 -27.69
N ILE A 334 30.20 32.03 -27.99
CA ILE A 334 29.82 33.05 -27.00
C ILE A 334 28.40 32.78 -26.47
N HIS A 335 27.46 32.43 -27.34
CA HIS A 335 26.09 32.15 -26.94
C HIS A 335 25.99 30.97 -25.97
N VAL A 336 26.63 29.84 -26.29
CA VAL A 336 26.64 28.63 -25.43
C VAL A 336 27.27 28.94 -24.07
N GLN A 337 28.39 29.67 -24.05
CA GLN A 337 29.07 30.05 -22.80
C GLN A 337 28.22 30.99 -21.94
N THR A 338 27.52 31.93 -22.57
CA THR A 338 26.58 32.84 -21.89
C THR A 338 25.42 32.05 -21.27
N PHE A 339 24.84 31.11 -22.02
CA PHE A 339 23.75 30.26 -21.52
C PHE A 339 24.20 29.38 -20.36
N LYS A 340 25.39 28.75 -20.47
CA LYS A 340 25.99 27.97 -19.38
C LYS A 340 26.15 28.80 -18.11
N THR A 341 26.64 30.04 -18.23
CA THR A 341 26.84 30.94 -17.09
C THR A 341 25.51 31.33 -16.44
N ARG A 342 24.48 31.61 -17.25
CA ARG A 342 23.14 31.91 -16.75
C ARG A 342 22.54 30.71 -16.00
N TYR A 343 22.63 29.53 -16.59
CA TYR A 343 22.12 28.30 -15.96
C TYR A 343 22.80 28.00 -14.62
N GLN A 344 24.11 28.25 -14.50
CA GLN A 344 24.83 28.09 -13.23
C GLN A 344 24.32 29.08 -12.16
N LYS A 345 24.07 30.35 -12.53
CA LYS A 345 23.52 31.36 -11.62
C LYS A 345 22.08 31.10 -11.16
N GLU A 346 21.28 30.39 -11.96
CA GLU A 346 19.90 30.05 -11.59
C GLU A 346 19.84 28.82 -10.66
N LYS A 347 20.93 28.05 -10.57
CA LYS A 347 21.01 26.83 -9.77
C LYS A 347 21.62 27.05 -8.38
N ASP A 348 22.49 28.04 -8.24
CA ASP A 348 23.05 28.52 -6.97
C ASP A 348 22.10 29.54 -6.32
#